data_AF-A1CPI4-F1
#
_entry.id   AF-A1CPI4-F1
#
_cell.length_a   1.000
_cell.length_b   1.000
_cell.length_c   1.000
_cell.angle_alpha   90.00
_cell.angle_beta   90.00
_cell.angle_gamma   90.00
#
_symmetry.space_group_name_H-M   'P 1'
#
loop_
_entity.id
_entity.type
_entity.pdbx_description
1 polymer ?
#
loop_
_entity_poly.entity_id
_entity_poly.type
_entity_poly.pdbx_seq_one_letter_code
_entity_poly.pdbx_strand_id
1 'polypeptide(L)'
;MVKRSRDADANANSAEKRTTEPPVKKRKGFSVGPANLPDGTYRRKAQKIKNDLIQKAKIKKAYAKIKAEELASAPKKSIYATEENGEDDAHADQATLELHPDRQAMLNAPSAERPARPERPERSQNQDPKERRNKRNPRQSAFARELEIAEKRRQEAEKRKEDREFRQKNREAMLRAKRPDQHGKRRLGRESQVLLDRIERMVGQS
;
A
#
# COMPACT_ATOMS: atom_id res chain seq x y z
N MET A 1 56.67 11.69 -41.94
CA MET A 1 55.97 12.42 -40.86
C MET A 1 55.14 11.40 -40.07
N VAL A 2 55.66 10.92 -38.95
CA VAL A 2 55.08 9.80 -38.17
C VAL A 2 54.21 10.37 -37.06
N LYS A 3 52.88 10.17 -37.15
CA LYS A 3 51.92 10.47 -36.08
C LYS A 3 52.05 9.41 -34.99
N ARG A 4 52.50 9.80 -33.79
CA ARG A 4 52.41 8.96 -32.58
C ARG A 4 51.28 9.50 -31.70
N SER A 5 50.22 8.71 -31.54
CA SER A 5 49.20 8.88 -30.50
C SER A 5 49.83 8.58 -29.14
N ARG A 6 49.90 9.57 -28.26
CA ARG A 6 50.29 9.40 -26.86
C ARG A 6 49.04 9.59 -26.02
N ASP A 7 48.87 8.71 -25.04
CA ASP A 7 47.97 8.83 -23.89
C ASP A 7 46.53 8.30 -24.06
N ALA A 8 46.41 7.06 -24.53
CA ALA A 8 45.37 6.15 -24.08
C ALA A 8 46.08 5.06 -23.26
N ASP A 9 46.25 5.27 -21.94
CA ASP A 9 46.54 4.23 -20.91
C ASP A 9 46.76 4.87 -19.51
N ALA A 10 45.84 5.74 -19.08
CA ALA A 10 45.89 6.37 -17.76
C ALA A 10 44.70 6.00 -16.86
N ASN A 11 44.08 4.83 -17.05
CA ASN A 11 42.98 4.42 -16.18
C ASN A 11 42.81 2.91 -16.00
N ALA A 12 43.93 2.19 -15.84
CA ALA A 12 43.94 0.80 -15.43
C ALA A 12 45.16 0.59 -14.53
N ASN A 13 45.06 0.99 -13.24
CA ASN A 13 45.84 0.49 -12.08
C ASN A 13 45.70 1.42 -10.85
N SER A 14 44.46 1.71 -10.42
CA SER A 14 44.17 2.27 -9.09
C SER A 14 43.45 1.27 -8.17
N ALA A 15 43.37 0.00 -8.58
CA ALA A 15 42.60 -1.05 -7.91
C ALA A 15 43.42 -1.91 -6.90
N GLU A 16 44.69 -1.61 -6.66
CA GLU A 16 45.52 -2.41 -5.75
C GLU A 16 46.46 -1.56 -4.87
N LYS A 17 45.90 -0.85 -3.89
CA LYS A 17 46.58 -0.59 -2.62
C LYS A 17 45.57 -0.75 -1.48
N ARG A 18 45.44 -1.99 -1.00
CA ARG A 18 44.82 -2.29 0.30
C ARG A 18 45.77 -1.79 1.38
N THR A 19 45.51 -0.61 1.93
CA THR A 19 46.17 -0.15 3.15
C THR A 19 45.57 -0.91 4.33
N THR A 20 46.29 -1.91 4.83
CA THR A 20 45.99 -2.65 6.06
C THR A 20 46.44 -1.85 7.29
N GLU A 21 45.84 -0.68 7.52
CA GLU A 21 46.01 0.05 8.77
C GLU A 21 44.64 0.29 9.43
N PRO A 22 44.51 0.11 10.76
CA PRO A 22 43.26 0.38 11.45
C PRO A 22 42.91 1.87 11.30
N PRO A 23 41.64 2.22 10.99
CA PRO A 23 41.28 3.59 10.73
C PRO A 23 41.51 4.45 11.99
N VAL A 24 42.53 5.32 11.93
CA VAL A 24 42.81 6.28 12.99
C VAL A 24 41.60 7.19 13.16
N LYS A 25 40.94 7.08 14.32
CA LYS A 25 39.74 7.87 14.64
C LYS A 25 40.13 9.34 14.76
N LYS A 26 39.91 10.12 13.70
CA LYS A 26 40.06 11.57 13.74
C LYS A 26 39.10 12.14 14.78
N ARG A 27 39.63 12.88 15.77
CA ARG A 27 38.84 13.54 16.82
C ARG A 27 37.88 14.52 16.14
N LYS A 28 36.59 14.35 16.35
CA LYS A 28 35.58 15.29 15.85
C LYS A 28 35.83 16.63 16.54
N GLY A 29 36.02 17.70 15.77
CA GLY A 29 36.17 19.05 16.29
C GLY A 29 34.92 19.52 17.05
N PHE A 30 34.93 20.76 17.53
CA PHE A 30 33.85 21.36 18.31
C PHE A 30 32.50 21.27 17.57
N SER A 31 31.64 20.35 18.01
CA SER A 31 30.29 20.16 17.47
C SER A 31 29.34 21.11 18.18
N VAL A 32 29.03 22.22 17.53
CA VAL A 32 28.10 23.24 18.07
C VAL A 32 26.67 22.75 17.89
N GLY A 33 26.00 22.45 19.01
CA GLY A 33 24.59 22.09 19.06
C GLY A 33 24.32 20.61 19.36
N PRO A 34 23.10 20.30 19.85
CA PRO A 34 22.71 18.94 20.21
C PRO A 34 22.82 17.99 19.01
N ALA A 35 23.43 16.82 19.23
CA ALA A 35 23.75 15.83 18.18
C ALA A 35 22.54 15.29 17.40
N ASN A 36 21.32 15.54 17.90
CA ASN A 36 20.05 15.18 17.28
C ASN A 36 19.36 16.40 16.63
N LEU A 37 20.14 17.41 16.21
CA LEU A 37 19.58 18.47 15.39
C LEU A 37 19.00 17.83 14.12
N PRO A 38 17.75 18.15 13.74
CA PRO A 38 17.15 17.56 12.56
C PRO A 38 18.05 17.83 11.37
N ASP A 39 18.69 16.76 10.87
CA ASP A 39 19.44 16.76 9.63
C ASP A 39 18.57 17.48 8.59
N GLY A 40 19.05 18.62 8.10
CA GLY A 40 18.21 19.61 7.42
C GLY A 40 17.34 19.00 6.31
N THR A 41 16.26 19.69 5.95
CA THR A 41 15.21 19.19 5.03
C THR A 41 15.75 18.50 3.77
N TYR A 42 16.86 18.98 3.21
CA TYR A 42 17.50 18.40 2.03
C TYR A 42 18.29 17.10 2.31
N ARG A 43 18.95 16.96 3.46
CA ARG A 43 19.72 15.76 3.81
C ARG A 43 18.82 14.55 4.00
N ARG A 44 17.63 14.72 4.57
CA ARG A 44 16.61 13.66 4.67
C ARG A 44 16.11 13.20 3.32
N LYS A 45 15.84 14.14 2.39
CA LYS A 45 15.42 13.82 1.02
C LYS A 45 16.50 13.03 0.29
N ALA A 46 17.76 13.45 0.39
CA ALA A 46 18.88 12.72 -0.22
C ALA A 46 19.05 11.30 0.36
N GLN A 47 18.97 11.15 1.68
CA GLN A 47 19.00 9.84 2.34
C GLN A 47 17.83 8.95 1.90
N LYS A 48 16.62 9.51 1.80
CA LYS A 48 15.44 8.79 1.30
C LYS A 48 15.64 8.33 -0.14
N ILE A 49 16.02 9.23 -1.05
CA ILE A 49 16.27 8.91 -2.46
C ILE A 49 17.33 7.80 -2.57
N LYS A 50 18.41 7.89 -1.80
CA LYS A 50 19.46 6.87 -1.76
C LYS A 50 18.93 5.51 -1.29
N ASN A 51 18.19 5.49 -0.18
CA ASN A 51 17.62 4.26 0.36
C ASN A 51 16.61 3.63 -0.61
N ASP A 52 15.74 4.44 -1.22
CA ASP A 52 14.75 4.00 -2.20
C ASP A 52 15.42 3.38 -3.43
N LEU A 53 16.50 3.99 -3.95
CA LEU A 53 17.28 3.44 -5.07
C LEU A 53 17.93 2.09 -4.71
N ILE A 54 18.50 1.98 -3.51
CA ILE A 54 19.11 0.73 -3.02
C ILE A 54 18.04 -0.36 -2.89
N GLN A 55 16.88 -0.06 -2.32
CA GLN A 55 15.79 -1.02 -2.17
C GLN A 55 15.25 -1.49 -3.52
N LYS A 56 15.02 -0.58 -4.48
CA LYS A 56 14.61 -0.93 -5.84
C LYS A 56 15.63 -1.86 -6.52
N ALA A 57 16.92 -1.58 -6.37
CA ALA A 57 17.97 -2.44 -6.91
C ALA A 57 17.99 -3.83 -6.25
N LYS A 58 17.79 -3.90 -4.92
CA LYS A 58 17.69 -5.18 -4.20
C LYS A 58 16.49 -6.01 -4.66
N ILE A 59 15.31 -5.38 -4.79
CA ILE A 59 14.09 -6.05 -5.28
C ILE A 59 14.32 -6.57 -6.71
N LYS A 60 14.88 -5.76 -7.61
CA LYS A 60 15.18 -6.20 -8.98
C LYS A 60 16.15 -7.38 -9.01
N LYS A 61 17.18 -7.37 -8.17
CA LYS A 61 18.13 -8.50 -8.06
C LYS A 61 17.44 -9.76 -7.53
N ALA A 62 16.66 -9.65 -6.46
CA ALA A 62 15.92 -10.78 -5.90
C ALA A 62 14.91 -11.36 -6.90
N TYR A 63 14.17 -10.49 -7.59
CA TYR A 63 13.23 -10.89 -8.64
C TYR A 63 13.94 -11.59 -9.81
N ALA A 64 15.07 -11.05 -10.28
CA ALA A 64 15.84 -11.69 -11.33
C ALA A 64 16.35 -13.09 -10.92
N LYS A 65 16.72 -13.26 -9.65
CA LYS A 65 17.11 -14.56 -9.09
C LYS A 65 15.96 -15.55 -9.09
N ILE A 66 14.81 -15.17 -8.52
CA ILE A 66 13.60 -16.01 -8.48
C ILE A 66 13.15 -16.35 -9.90
N LYS A 67 13.12 -15.37 -10.81
CA LYS A 67 12.75 -15.61 -12.21
C LYS A 67 13.69 -16.60 -12.90
N ALA A 68 14.98 -16.55 -12.61
CA ALA A 68 15.95 -17.50 -13.16
C ALA A 68 15.75 -18.91 -12.58
N GLU A 69 15.50 -19.01 -11.27
CA GLU A 69 15.19 -20.28 -10.58
C GLU A 69 13.86 -20.88 -11.08
N GLU A 70 12.83 -20.06 -11.27
CA GLU A 70 11.53 -20.47 -11.82
C GLU A 70 11.67 -20.92 -13.28
N LEU A 71 12.45 -20.24 -14.12
CA LEU A 71 12.69 -20.69 -15.48
C LEU A 71 13.53 -21.98 -15.56
N ALA A 72 14.44 -22.19 -14.60
CA ALA A 72 15.24 -23.41 -14.50
C ALA A 72 14.42 -24.59 -13.93
N SER A 73 13.54 -24.32 -12.97
CA SER A 73 12.67 -25.30 -12.32
C SER A 73 11.36 -25.54 -13.06
N ALA A 74 10.98 -24.64 -13.99
CA ALA A 74 9.79 -24.84 -14.81
C ALA A 74 10.02 -26.09 -15.67
N PRO A 75 9.08 -27.06 -15.65
CA PRO A 75 9.14 -28.16 -16.59
C PRO A 75 9.12 -27.55 -17.98
N LYS A 76 10.16 -27.80 -18.78
CA LYS A 76 10.18 -27.46 -20.20
C LYS A 76 9.08 -28.29 -20.84
N LYS A 77 7.85 -27.77 -20.85
CA LYS A 77 6.74 -28.35 -21.61
C LYS A 77 7.18 -28.27 -23.06
N SER A 78 7.64 -29.39 -23.59
CA SER A 78 7.87 -29.49 -25.02
C SER A 78 6.52 -29.25 -25.68
N ILE A 79 6.52 -28.41 -26.71
CA ILE A 79 5.31 -28.02 -27.44
C ILE A 79 4.64 -29.26 -28.09
N TYR A 80 5.30 -30.42 -28.07
CA TYR A 80 4.87 -31.69 -28.63
C TYR A 80 4.48 -32.79 -27.62
N ALA A 81 4.58 -32.58 -26.30
CA ALA A 81 4.25 -33.62 -25.30
C ALA A 81 2.93 -33.33 -24.55
N THR A 82 1.82 -33.24 -25.30
CA THR A 82 0.46 -33.26 -24.71
C THR A 82 -0.33 -34.49 -25.15
N GLU A 83 0.33 -35.47 -25.77
CA GLU A 83 -0.25 -36.75 -26.13
C GLU A 83 0.65 -37.81 -25.49
N GLU A 84 0.05 -38.79 -24.81
CA GLU A 84 0.66 -39.97 -24.16
C GLU A 84 1.05 -39.87 -22.66
N ASN A 85 0.15 -40.47 -21.87
CA ASN A 85 0.32 -41.16 -20.59
C ASN A 85 0.03 -40.41 -19.28
N GLY A 86 -1.20 -40.66 -18.81
CA GLY A 86 -1.67 -40.53 -17.44
C GLY A 86 -3.03 -41.22 -17.27
N GLU A 87 -3.10 -42.53 -17.58
CA GLU A 87 -4.21 -43.39 -17.15
C GLU A 87 -3.94 -43.84 -15.71
N ASP A 88 -4.81 -43.41 -14.79
CA ASP A 88 -5.48 -44.26 -13.80
C ASP A 88 -6.32 -43.38 -12.86
N ASP A 89 -7.53 -43.04 -13.31
CA ASP A 89 -8.70 -43.05 -12.44
C ASP A 89 -9.94 -43.30 -13.31
N ALA A 90 -10.68 -44.34 -12.95
CA ALA A 90 -11.71 -44.98 -13.75
C ALA A 90 -12.86 -44.03 -14.13
N HIS A 91 -13.42 -44.25 -15.34
CA HIS A 91 -14.54 -43.53 -16.00
C HIS A 91 -14.18 -42.39 -16.95
N ALA A 92 -13.15 -42.56 -17.77
CA ALA A 92 -13.04 -41.83 -19.04
C ALA A 92 -13.48 -42.74 -20.20
N ASP A 93 -14.73 -43.20 -20.14
CA ASP A 93 -15.37 -43.83 -21.28
C ASP A 93 -15.37 -42.84 -22.44
N GLN A 94 -14.58 -43.15 -23.46
CA GLN A 94 -14.68 -42.69 -24.83
C GLN A 94 -15.25 -41.28 -24.97
N ALA A 95 -14.37 -40.29 -25.14
CA ALA A 95 -14.76 -39.05 -25.81
C ALA A 95 -15.08 -39.35 -27.29
N THR A 96 -16.13 -40.14 -27.52
CA THR A 96 -16.89 -40.08 -28.75
C THR A 96 -17.28 -38.61 -28.91
N LEU A 97 -17.35 -38.16 -30.15
CA LEU A 97 -17.87 -36.85 -30.51
C LEU A 97 -19.39 -36.76 -30.18
N GLU A 98 -19.87 -37.48 -29.18
CA GLU A 98 -21.22 -37.47 -28.70
C GLU A 98 -21.37 -36.34 -27.70
N LEU A 99 -22.28 -35.45 -28.08
CA LEU A 99 -22.66 -34.29 -27.30
C LEU A 99 -23.10 -34.75 -25.90
N HIS A 100 -22.57 -34.13 -24.84
CA HIS A 100 -22.89 -34.45 -23.43
C HIS A 100 -24.40 -34.71 -23.24
N PRO A 101 -24.82 -35.72 -22.44
CA PRO A 101 -26.21 -36.19 -22.37
C PRO A 101 -27.22 -35.07 -22.09
N ASP A 102 -26.89 -34.13 -21.19
CA ASP A 102 -27.71 -32.93 -20.93
C ASP A 102 -27.98 -32.08 -22.18
N ARG A 103 -27.01 -32.02 -23.10
CA ARG A 103 -27.10 -31.24 -24.32
C ARG A 103 -27.85 -32.00 -25.42
N GLN A 104 -27.79 -33.34 -25.45
CA GLN A 104 -28.69 -34.16 -26.28
C GLN A 104 -30.15 -34.05 -25.82
N ALA A 105 -30.39 -34.00 -24.50
CA ALA A 105 -31.74 -33.82 -23.95
C ALA A 105 -32.38 -32.48 -24.37
N MET A 106 -31.59 -31.41 -24.47
CA MET A 106 -32.07 -30.11 -24.98
C MET A 106 -32.43 -30.12 -26.47
N LEU A 107 -31.77 -30.95 -27.28
CA LEU A 107 -32.02 -31.06 -28.73
C LEU A 107 -33.16 -32.02 -29.07
N ASN A 108 -33.31 -33.09 -28.28
CA ASN A 108 -34.37 -34.10 -28.46
C ASN A 108 -35.70 -33.66 -27.84
N ALA A 109 -35.71 -32.63 -26.99
CA ALA A 109 -36.95 -32.02 -26.54
C ALA A 109 -37.71 -31.52 -27.79
N PRO A 110 -38.97 -31.95 -28.02
CA PRO A 110 -39.75 -31.41 -29.13
C PRO A 110 -39.72 -29.90 -28.98
N SER A 111 -39.33 -29.19 -30.05
CA SER A 111 -39.39 -27.73 -30.07
C SER A 111 -40.84 -27.35 -29.86
N ALA A 112 -41.23 -27.20 -28.60
CA ALA A 112 -42.50 -26.67 -28.21
C ALA A 112 -42.57 -25.34 -28.94
N GLU A 113 -43.51 -25.24 -29.88
CA GLU A 113 -43.87 -23.99 -30.51
C GLU A 113 -43.88 -22.96 -29.42
N ARG A 114 -42.95 -22.01 -29.55
CA ARG A 114 -42.65 -21.03 -28.53
C ARG A 114 -43.99 -20.47 -28.07
N PRO A 115 -44.42 -20.70 -26.80
CA PRO A 115 -45.74 -20.29 -26.38
C PRO A 115 -45.84 -18.80 -26.68
N ALA A 116 -46.91 -18.41 -27.37
CA ALA A 116 -47.22 -17.02 -27.64
C ALA A 116 -46.95 -16.25 -26.35
N ARG A 117 -46.00 -15.33 -26.45
CA ARG A 117 -45.42 -14.58 -25.33
C ARG A 117 -46.58 -14.11 -24.44
N PRO A 118 -46.57 -14.36 -23.13
CA PRO A 118 -47.65 -13.86 -22.28
C PRO A 118 -47.75 -12.35 -22.51
N GLU A 119 -48.96 -11.87 -22.78
CA GLU A 119 -49.22 -10.46 -22.96
C GLU A 119 -48.63 -9.74 -21.75
N ARG A 120 -47.59 -8.95 -22.02
CA ARG A 120 -46.97 -8.11 -21.00
C ARG A 120 -48.06 -7.18 -20.50
N PRO A 121 -48.14 -6.90 -19.18
CA PRO A 121 -49.01 -5.86 -18.69
C PRO A 121 -48.74 -4.61 -19.52
N GLU A 122 -49.81 -4.05 -20.12
CA GLU A 122 -49.82 -2.81 -20.91
C GLU A 122 -48.88 -1.81 -20.25
N ARG A 123 -47.67 -1.77 -20.81
CA ARG A 123 -46.55 -1.06 -20.22
C ARG A 123 -46.75 0.37 -20.66
N SER A 124 -47.55 1.12 -19.89
CA SER A 124 -47.75 2.58 -19.96
C SER A 124 -46.80 3.20 -20.98
N GLN A 125 -47.32 3.44 -22.19
CA GLN A 125 -46.55 3.84 -23.37
C GLN A 125 -46.06 5.31 -23.30
N ASN A 126 -46.01 5.90 -22.10
CA ASN A 126 -45.56 7.27 -21.86
C ASN A 126 -44.31 7.33 -20.97
N GLN A 127 -43.40 6.36 -21.09
CA GLN A 127 -42.06 6.50 -20.52
C GLN A 127 -41.03 6.47 -21.63
N ASP A 128 -40.53 7.66 -21.95
CA ASP A 128 -39.49 7.91 -22.94
C ASP A 128 -38.34 6.89 -22.80
N PRO A 129 -37.89 6.25 -23.89
CA PRO A 129 -36.73 5.36 -23.88
C PRO A 129 -35.45 6.03 -23.34
N LYS A 130 -35.39 7.37 -23.36
CA LYS A 130 -34.33 8.18 -22.74
C LYS A 130 -34.32 8.07 -21.21
N GLU A 131 -35.47 8.03 -20.54
CA GLU A 131 -35.54 8.01 -19.08
C GLU A 131 -35.05 6.69 -18.48
N ARG A 132 -35.24 5.56 -19.18
CA ARG A 132 -34.78 4.24 -18.71
C ARG A 132 -33.28 4.03 -18.87
N ARG A 133 -32.62 4.73 -19.80
CA ARG A 133 -31.15 4.73 -19.94
C ARG A 133 -30.47 5.60 -18.87
N ASN A 134 -31.17 6.58 -18.33
CA ASN A 134 -30.63 7.53 -17.35
C ASN A 134 -30.59 7.01 -15.91
N LYS A 135 -31.16 5.84 -15.60
CA LYS A 135 -31.09 5.20 -14.27
C LYS A 135 -29.88 4.26 -14.11
N ARG A 136 -28.79 4.50 -14.84
CA ARG A 136 -27.52 3.81 -14.59
C ARG A 136 -26.88 4.41 -13.34
N ASN A 137 -26.77 3.61 -12.28
CA ASN A 137 -26.02 4.00 -11.10
C ASN A 137 -24.62 4.49 -11.53
N PRO A 138 -24.19 5.67 -11.06
CA PRO A 138 -22.89 6.20 -11.41
C PRO A 138 -21.83 5.19 -10.95
N ARG A 139 -20.98 4.75 -11.88
CA ARG A 139 -19.86 3.86 -11.57
C ARG A 139 -18.97 4.59 -10.58
N GLN A 140 -18.77 4.02 -9.39
CA GLN A 140 -17.82 4.56 -8.43
C GLN A 140 -16.46 4.70 -9.11
N SER A 141 -15.89 5.91 -9.08
CA SER A 141 -14.60 6.18 -9.72
C SER A 141 -13.53 5.29 -9.09
N ALA A 142 -12.51 4.92 -9.86
CA ALA A 142 -11.40 4.08 -9.36
C ALA A 142 -10.75 4.63 -8.09
N PHE A 143 -10.82 5.96 -7.90
CA PHE A 143 -10.25 6.69 -6.77
C PHE A 143 -11.21 6.87 -5.59
N ALA A 144 -12.49 6.52 -5.71
CA ALA A 144 -13.45 6.68 -4.62
C ALA A 144 -13.01 5.91 -3.35
N ARG A 145 -12.55 4.67 -3.53
CA ARG A 145 -12.02 3.85 -2.43
C ARG A 145 -10.72 4.40 -1.85
N GLU A 146 -9.86 4.97 -2.70
CA GLU A 146 -8.60 5.57 -2.24
C GLU A 146 -8.82 6.86 -1.45
N LEU A 147 -9.79 7.68 -1.87
CA LEU A 147 -10.21 8.89 -1.15
C LEU A 147 -10.80 8.54 0.21
N GLU A 148 -11.68 7.54 0.30
CA GLU A 148 -12.22 7.08 1.59
C GLU A 148 -11.14 6.58 2.54
N ILE A 149 -10.14 5.85 2.03
CA ILE A 149 -9.00 5.37 2.83
C ILE A 149 -8.13 6.55 3.28
N ALA A 150 -7.90 7.54 2.41
CA ALA A 150 -7.15 8.74 2.73
C ALA A 150 -7.86 9.60 3.79
N GLU A 151 -9.18 9.75 3.68
CA GLU A 151 -10.01 10.47 4.65
C GLU A 151 -10.01 9.76 6.01
N LYS A 152 -10.19 8.43 6.05
CA LYS A 152 -10.10 7.66 7.30
C LYS A 152 -8.75 7.84 7.99
N ARG A 153 -7.64 7.80 7.23
CA ARG A 153 -6.29 8.06 7.78
C ARG A 153 -6.13 9.48 8.28
N ARG A 154 -6.72 10.46 7.58
CA ARG A 154 -6.70 11.86 8.01
C ARG A 154 -7.46 12.05 9.32
N GLN A 155 -8.66 11.47 9.42
CA GLN A 155 -9.48 11.52 10.63
C GLN A 155 -8.79 10.84 11.82
N GLU A 156 -8.15 9.68 11.61
CA GLU A 156 -7.38 9.01 12.66
C GLU A 156 -6.18 9.87 13.13
N ALA A 157 -5.47 10.49 12.18
CA ALA A 157 -4.36 11.39 12.50
C ALA A 157 -4.83 12.67 13.22
N GLU A 158 -6.00 13.21 12.86
CA GLU A 158 -6.62 14.36 13.51
C GLU A 158 -7.06 14.02 14.94
N LYS A 159 -7.78 12.91 15.16
CA LYS A 159 -8.12 12.43 16.52
C LYS A 159 -6.89 12.26 17.40
N ARG A 160 -5.82 11.66 16.85
CA ARG A 160 -4.56 11.48 17.58
C ARG A 160 -3.87 12.82 17.91
N LYS A 161 -4.03 13.84 17.09
CA LYS A 161 -3.53 15.20 17.38
C LYS A 161 -4.38 15.87 18.45
N GLU A 162 -5.70 15.81 18.32
CA GLU A 162 -6.64 16.36 19.31
C GLU A 162 -6.41 15.77 20.70
N ASP A 163 -6.18 14.47 20.81
CA ASP A 163 -5.85 13.81 22.08
C ASP A 163 -4.55 14.35 22.68
N ARG A 164 -3.51 14.56 21.86
CA ARG A 164 -2.23 15.11 22.31
C ARG A 164 -2.37 16.56 22.73
N GLU A 165 -3.06 17.36 21.94
CA GLU A 165 -3.34 18.77 22.25
C GLU A 165 -4.18 18.91 23.51
N PHE A 166 -5.18 18.05 23.70
CA PHE A 166 -5.97 18.04 24.92
C PHE A 166 -5.10 17.71 26.14
N ARG A 167 -4.25 16.68 26.06
CA ARG A 167 -3.30 16.34 27.15
C ARG A 167 -2.36 17.50 27.46
N GLN A 168 -1.88 18.20 26.42
CA GLN A 168 -1.02 19.38 26.59
C GLN A 168 -1.77 20.54 27.24
N LYS A 169 -2.94 20.92 26.72
CA LYS A 169 -3.80 21.96 27.28
C LYS A 169 -4.17 21.67 28.73
N ASN A 170 -4.51 20.43 29.05
CA ASN A 170 -4.82 20.01 30.41
C ASN A 170 -3.58 20.13 31.33
N ARG A 171 -2.40 19.73 30.85
CA ARG A 171 -1.14 19.92 31.60
C ARG A 171 -0.83 21.40 31.83
N GLU A 172 -0.99 22.24 30.82
CA GLU A 172 -0.79 23.68 30.92
C GLU A 172 -1.78 24.34 31.87
N ALA A 173 -3.06 23.96 31.81
CA ALA A 173 -4.08 24.42 32.74
C ALA A 173 -3.75 24.04 34.18
N MET A 174 -3.30 22.81 34.43
CA MET A 174 -2.82 22.38 35.76
C MET A 174 -1.60 23.18 36.22
N LEU A 175 -0.63 23.42 35.34
CA LEU A 175 0.55 24.23 35.66
C LEU A 175 0.15 25.68 36.00
N ARG A 176 -0.81 26.25 35.27
CA ARG A 176 -1.34 27.59 35.51
C ARG A 176 -2.13 27.66 36.83
N ALA A 177 -2.90 26.63 37.14
CA ALA A 177 -3.67 26.52 38.39
C ALA A 177 -2.75 26.35 39.62
N LYS A 178 -1.65 25.63 39.47
CA LYS A 178 -0.62 25.44 40.51
C LYS A 178 0.22 26.69 40.79
N ARG A 179 0.11 27.75 39.98
CA ARG A 179 0.85 29.00 40.23
C ARG A 179 0.39 29.60 41.57
N PRO A 180 1.32 29.89 42.49
CA PRO A 180 0.99 30.45 43.78
C PRO A 180 0.46 31.89 43.66
N ASP A 181 -0.26 32.32 44.69
CA ASP A 181 -0.73 33.69 44.85
C ASP A 181 0.42 34.67 45.13
N GLN A 182 0.14 35.97 45.14
CA GLN A 182 1.05 37.03 45.61
C GLN A 182 1.62 36.75 47.01
N HIS A 183 0.85 36.06 47.86
CA HIS A 183 1.27 35.59 49.19
C HIS A 183 1.94 34.20 49.19
N GLY A 184 2.27 33.62 48.03
CA GLY A 184 2.90 32.30 47.92
C GLY A 184 1.97 31.10 48.19
N LYS A 185 0.71 31.33 48.59
CA LYS A 185 -0.26 30.27 48.89
C LYS A 185 -0.83 29.65 47.61
N ARG A 186 -1.11 28.34 47.65
CA ARG A 186 -1.72 27.61 46.51
C ARG A 186 -3.22 27.89 46.44
N ARG A 187 -3.73 28.12 45.22
CA ARG A 187 -5.15 28.39 44.97
C ARG A 187 -5.88 27.08 44.66
N LEU A 188 -6.23 26.32 45.69
CA LEU A 188 -6.86 24.99 45.57
C LEU A 188 -8.14 24.99 44.73
N GLY A 189 -8.94 26.07 44.78
CA GLY A 189 -10.14 26.20 43.94
C GLY A 189 -9.84 26.11 42.43
N ARG A 190 -8.72 26.70 41.99
CA ARG A 190 -8.29 26.64 40.57
C ARG A 190 -7.77 25.25 40.19
N GLU A 191 -7.06 24.59 41.10
CA GLU A 191 -6.58 23.21 40.89
C GLU A 191 -7.76 22.24 40.83
N SER A 192 -8.77 22.43 41.69
CA SER A 192 -9.96 21.59 41.76
C SER A 192 -10.77 21.60 40.47
N GLN A 193 -10.95 22.76 39.83
CA GLN A 193 -11.75 22.87 38.60
C GLN A 193 -11.14 22.09 37.44
N VAL A 194 -9.83 22.17 37.22
CA VAL A 194 -9.14 21.41 36.15
C VAL A 194 -9.16 19.91 36.42
N LEU A 195 -9.17 19.50 37.69
CA LEU A 195 -9.30 18.09 38.08
C LEU A 195 -10.72 17.57 37.86
N LEU A 196 -11.74 18.38 38.16
CA LEU A 196 -13.14 18.04 37.89
C LEU A 196 -13.39 17.86 36.38
N ASP A 197 -12.91 18.79 35.54
CA ASP A 197 -13.02 18.68 34.07
C ASP A 197 -12.35 17.40 33.53
N ARG A 198 -11.27 16.95 34.19
CA ARG A 198 -10.59 15.70 33.84
C ARG A 198 -11.42 14.48 34.25
N ILE A 199 -12.01 14.49 35.44
CA ILE A 199 -12.86 13.40 35.94
C ILE A 199 -14.13 13.29 35.09
N GLU A 200 -14.79 14.39 34.79
CA GLU A 200 -16.00 14.43 33.95
C GLU A 200 -15.76 13.74 32.60
N ARG A 201 -14.61 14.00 31.97
CA ARG A 201 -14.23 13.32 30.72
C ARG A 201 -13.91 11.84 30.88
N MET A 202 -13.25 11.44 31.97
CA MET A 202 -12.98 10.02 32.21
C MET A 202 -14.28 9.24 32.43
N VAL A 203 -15.23 9.83 33.16
CA VAL A 203 -16.56 9.24 33.39
C VAL A 203 -17.38 9.21 32.10
N GLY A 204 -17.34 10.26 31.27
CA GLY A 204 -18.03 10.27 29.97
C GLY A 204 -17.41 9.37 28.89
N GLN A 205 -16.22 8.80 29.14
CA GLN A 205 -15.55 7.82 28.27
C GLN A 205 -15.74 6.37 28.77
N SER A 206 -16.37 6.18 29.93
CA SER A 206 -16.72 4.88 30.54
C SER A 206 -18.06 4.38 30.03
#